data_AF-B6XCJ7-F1
#
_entry.id   AF-B6XCJ7-F1
#
_cell.length_a   1.000
_cell.length_b   1.000
_cell.length_c   1.000
_cell.angle_alpha   90.00
_cell.angle_beta   90.00
_cell.angle_gamma   90.00
#
_symmetry.space_group_name_H-M   'P 1'
#
loop_
_entity.id
_entity.type
_entity.pdbx_description
1 polymer ?
#
loop_
_entity_poly.entity_id
_entity_poly.type
_entity_poly.pdbx_seq_one_letter_code
_entity_poly.pdbx_strand_id
1 'polypeptide(L)'
;MEKILHFDEIIDDAKGLWLSGLFGSIVGWNPNKSFYEHKNIFFYVIKKLLDDQVIKFCSPDDPLGKNISYWNANSQEIVNYLEVHWPENSVEEDDDELNMYFYEMPAILWKDESGKYVGS
;
A
#
# COMPACT_ATOMS: atom_id res chain seq x y z
N MET A 1 -0.15 15.88 -13.77
CA MET A 1 0.12 14.63 -13.04
C MET A 1 -0.19 13.49 -13.99
N GLU A 2 0.77 12.61 -14.25
CA GLU A 2 0.60 11.52 -15.20
C GLU A 2 -0.53 10.59 -14.74
N LYS A 3 -1.38 10.15 -15.67
CA LYS A 3 -2.42 9.18 -15.38
C LYS A 3 -1.72 7.84 -15.11
N ILE A 4 -1.95 7.22 -13.95
CA ILE A 4 -1.51 5.83 -13.73
C ILE A 4 -2.24 4.96 -14.75
N LEU A 5 -1.47 4.29 -15.60
CA LEU A 5 -2.01 3.28 -16.51
C LEU A 5 -2.51 2.11 -15.68
N HIS A 6 -3.68 1.58 -16.05
CA HIS A 6 -4.28 0.42 -15.39
C HIS A 6 -4.66 0.65 -13.91
N PHE A 7 -4.93 1.89 -13.50
CA PHE A 7 -5.25 2.18 -12.10
C PHE A 7 -6.40 1.31 -11.57
N ASP A 8 -7.50 1.21 -12.32
CA ASP A 8 -8.68 0.46 -11.87
C ASP A 8 -8.36 -1.05 -11.79
N GLU A 9 -7.64 -1.59 -12.77
CA GLU A 9 -7.21 -2.99 -12.80
C GLU A 9 -6.23 -3.34 -11.67
N ILE A 10 -5.30 -2.44 -11.34
CA ILE A 10 -4.40 -2.59 -10.19
C ILE A 10 -5.19 -2.68 -8.89
N ILE A 11 -6.22 -1.83 -8.73
CA ILE A 11 -7.04 -1.84 -7.51
C ILE A 11 -7.89 -3.10 -7.43
N ASP A 12 -8.49 -3.53 -8.54
CA ASP A 12 -9.34 -4.72 -8.57
C ASP A 12 -8.53 -5.99 -8.23
N ASP A 13 -7.30 -6.12 -8.73
CA ASP A 13 -6.43 -7.26 -8.40
C ASP A 13 -5.87 -7.18 -6.96
N ALA A 14 -5.64 -5.98 -6.44
CA ALA A 14 -5.09 -5.78 -5.09
C ALA A 14 -6.14 -5.81 -3.97
N LYS A 15 -7.42 -5.64 -4.29
CA LYS A 15 -8.47 -5.43 -3.29
C LYS A 15 -8.57 -6.64 -2.34
N GLY A 16 -8.47 -6.37 -1.05
CA GLY A 16 -8.52 -7.40 -0.02
C GLY A 16 -7.22 -8.19 0.11
N LEU A 17 -6.11 -7.74 -0.50
CA LEU A 17 -4.77 -8.29 -0.29
C LEU A 17 -3.92 -7.40 0.65
N TRP A 18 -2.73 -7.90 0.99
CA TRP A 18 -1.74 -7.19 1.81
C TRP A 18 -1.03 -6.12 0.97
N LEU A 19 -0.18 -5.29 1.61
CA LEU A 19 0.63 -4.29 0.89
C LEU A 19 1.49 -4.90 -0.22
N SER A 20 2.05 -6.09 0.02
CA SER A 20 2.79 -6.84 -0.99
C SER A 20 1.92 -7.21 -2.19
N GLY A 21 0.64 -7.54 -1.98
CA GLY A 21 -0.32 -7.80 -3.06
C GLY A 21 -0.62 -6.56 -3.90
N LEU A 22 -0.71 -5.38 -3.26
CA LEU A 22 -0.83 -4.11 -3.98
C LEU A 22 0.44 -3.81 -4.80
N PHE A 23 1.62 -4.02 -4.22
CA PHE A 23 2.88 -3.81 -4.92
C PHE A 23 3.03 -4.76 -6.12
N GLY A 24 2.76 -6.06 -5.93
CA GLY A 24 2.79 -7.05 -7.02
C GLY A 24 1.79 -6.75 -8.13
N SER A 25 0.60 -6.25 -7.80
CA SER A 25 -0.39 -5.80 -8.81
C SER A 25 0.15 -4.62 -9.64
N ILE A 26 0.83 -3.67 -8.99
CA ILE A 26 1.49 -2.55 -9.68
C ILE A 26 2.59 -3.07 -10.63
N VAL A 27 3.43 -3.99 -10.17
CA VAL A 27 4.49 -4.58 -11.00
C VAL A 27 3.89 -5.32 -12.20
N GLY A 28 2.88 -6.17 -11.97
CA GLY A 28 2.21 -6.97 -12.99
C GLY A 28 1.55 -6.14 -14.10
N TRP A 29 0.90 -5.04 -13.75
CA TRP A 29 0.28 -4.12 -14.72
C TRP A 29 1.25 -3.11 -15.34
N ASN A 30 2.48 -3.00 -14.81
CA ASN A 30 3.50 -2.09 -15.31
C ASN A 30 4.85 -2.79 -15.54
N PRO A 31 4.92 -3.88 -16.33
CA PRO A 31 6.12 -4.72 -16.43
C PRO A 31 7.31 -4.02 -17.11
N ASN A 32 7.08 -2.91 -17.81
CA ASN A 32 8.12 -2.14 -18.50
C ASN A 32 8.73 -1.02 -17.62
N LYS A 33 8.32 -0.93 -16.35
CA LYS A 33 8.80 0.08 -15.41
C LYS A 33 9.95 -0.49 -14.56
N SER A 34 10.87 0.39 -14.17
CA SER A 34 11.92 0.06 -13.21
C SER A 34 11.36 -0.09 -11.80
N PHE A 35 12.09 -0.80 -10.93
CA PHE A 35 11.73 -0.93 -9.51
C PHE A 35 11.50 0.44 -8.82
N TYR A 36 12.34 1.43 -9.13
CA TYR A 36 12.18 2.79 -8.61
C TYR A 36 10.89 3.46 -9.11
N GLU A 37 10.50 3.24 -10.37
CA GLU A 37 9.22 3.70 -10.87
C GLU A 37 8.04 2.97 -10.21
N HIS A 38 8.15 1.65 -9.98
CA HIS A 38 7.13 0.89 -9.23
C HIS A 38 6.96 1.41 -7.81
N LYS A 39 8.05 1.68 -7.10
CA LYS A 39 8.03 2.31 -5.77
C LYS A 39 7.29 3.65 -5.79
N ASN A 40 7.59 4.51 -6.76
CA ASN A 40 6.91 5.81 -6.88
C ASN A 40 5.41 5.65 -7.18
N ILE A 41 5.05 4.70 -8.06
CA ILE A 41 3.65 4.37 -8.34
C ILE A 41 2.97 3.85 -7.08
N PHE A 42 3.62 2.99 -6.30
CA PHE A 42 3.10 2.42 -5.06
C PHE A 42 2.71 3.49 -4.04
N PHE A 43 3.61 4.40 -3.69
CA PHE A 43 3.29 5.46 -2.73
C PHE A 43 2.24 6.44 -3.26
N TYR A 44 2.26 6.73 -4.56
CA TYR A 44 1.22 7.53 -5.17
C TYR A 44 -0.16 6.84 -5.07
N VAL A 45 -0.24 5.53 -5.39
CA VAL A 45 -1.49 4.77 -5.36
C VAL A 45 -2.04 4.74 -3.94
N ILE A 46 -1.19 4.45 -2.95
CA ILE A 46 -1.57 4.49 -1.52
C ILE A 46 -2.13 5.86 -1.15
N LYS A 47 -1.43 6.95 -1.51
CA LYS A 47 -1.88 8.30 -1.20
C LYS A 47 -3.26 8.57 -1.79
N LYS A 48 -3.45 8.23 -3.08
CA LYS A 48 -4.71 8.41 -3.78
C LYS A 48 -5.84 7.61 -3.12
N LEU A 49 -5.62 6.35 -2.78
CA LEU A 49 -6.61 5.51 -2.11
C LEU A 49 -6.98 6.02 -0.71
N LEU A 50 -6.02 6.60 0.02
CA LEU A 50 -6.26 7.24 1.31
C LEU A 50 -7.10 8.51 1.17
N ASP A 51 -6.76 9.37 0.20
CA ASP A 51 -7.49 10.60 -0.10
C ASP A 51 -8.93 10.30 -0.54
N ASP A 52 -9.11 9.26 -1.37
CA ASP A 52 -10.40 8.79 -1.87
C ASP A 52 -11.18 7.94 -0.83
N GLN A 53 -10.61 7.73 0.37
CA GLN A 53 -11.20 6.92 1.44
C GLN A 53 -11.54 5.48 1.01
N VAL A 54 -10.76 4.91 0.10
CA VAL A 54 -10.86 3.51 -0.35
C VAL A 54 -10.12 2.59 0.61
N ILE A 55 -9.05 3.08 1.24
CA ILE A 55 -8.27 2.33 2.23
C ILE A 55 -8.07 3.12 3.52
N LYS A 56 -7.75 2.38 4.57
CA LYS A 56 -7.17 2.85 5.83
C LYS A 56 -5.98 1.96 6.18
N PHE A 57 -5.27 2.32 7.25
CA PHE A 57 -4.23 1.48 7.83
C PHE A 57 -4.52 1.23 9.30
N CYS A 58 -4.03 0.13 9.82
CA CYS A 58 -3.83 -0.03 11.25
C CYS A 58 -2.83 1.01 11.78
N SER A 59 -2.85 1.27 13.10
CA SER A 59 -1.89 2.17 13.73
C SER A 59 -0.52 1.48 13.86
N PRO A 60 0.62 2.18 13.75
CA PRO A 60 1.93 1.64 14.13
C PRO A 60 1.98 1.06 15.55
N ASP A 61 1.21 1.63 16.48
CA ASP A 61 1.11 1.15 17.87
C ASP A 61 0.22 -0.12 18.02
N ASP A 62 -0.58 -0.43 16.99
CA ASP A 62 -1.46 -1.59 16.92
C ASP A 62 -1.55 -2.08 15.47
N PRO A 63 -0.45 -2.62 14.91
CA PRO A 63 -0.29 -2.85 13.47
C PRO A 63 -1.25 -3.91 12.91
N LEU A 64 -1.90 -4.67 13.78
CA LEU A 64 -2.92 -5.68 13.44
C LEU A 64 -4.35 -5.24 13.82
N GLY A 65 -4.54 -4.01 14.31
CA GLY A 65 -5.86 -3.40 14.53
C GLY A 65 -6.73 -4.10 15.58
N LYS A 66 -6.14 -4.61 16.66
CA LYS A 66 -6.87 -5.36 17.70
C LYS A 66 -7.70 -4.45 18.61
N ASN A 67 -7.21 -3.25 18.87
CA ASN A 67 -7.74 -2.28 19.83
C ASN A 67 -8.10 -0.94 19.17
N ILE A 68 -7.37 -0.55 18.12
CA ILE A 68 -7.58 0.69 17.38
C ILE A 68 -8.21 0.35 16.02
N SER A 69 -9.37 0.93 15.72
CA SER A 69 -10.11 0.60 14.49
C SER A 69 -9.32 0.91 13.22
N TYR A 70 -8.60 2.04 13.19
CA TYR A 70 -7.64 2.41 12.16
C TYR A 70 -6.83 3.63 12.64
N TRP A 71 -5.69 3.84 12.00
CA TRP A 71 -4.80 4.96 12.25
C TRP A 71 -5.50 6.30 11.96
N ASN A 72 -5.61 7.14 12.99
CA ASN A 72 -6.13 8.50 12.87
C ASN A 72 -5.03 9.47 12.42
N ALA A 73 -4.55 9.30 11.18
CA ALA A 73 -3.58 10.16 10.53
C ALA A 73 -4.06 10.53 9.12
N ASN A 74 -3.57 11.65 8.59
CA ASN A 74 -3.87 12.05 7.21
C ASN A 74 -3.03 11.25 6.20
N SER A 75 -3.40 11.33 4.91
CA SER A 75 -2.74 10.55 3.86
C SER A 75 -1.24 10.83 3.75
N GLN A 76 -0.81 12.07 3.97
CA GLN A 76 0.61 12.43 3.91
C GLN A 76 1.40 11.84 5.07
N GLU A 77 0.84 11.86 6.28
CA GLU A 77 1.49 11.27 7.47
C GLU A 77 1.70 9.77 7.31
N ILE A 78 0.69 9.07 6.80
CA ILE A 78 0.76 7.62 6.56
C ILE A 78 1.79 7.32 5.47
N VAL A 79 1.74 8.02 4.33
CA VAL A 79 2.70 7.80 3.23
C VAL A 79 4.12 8.09 3.68
N ASN A 80 4.36 9.20 4.39
CA ASN A 80 5.68 9.53 4.92
C ASN A 80 6.22 8.43 5.84
N TYR A 81 5.35 7.86 6.69
CA TYR A 81 5.76 6.75 7.54
C TYR A 81 6.20 5.54 6.70
N LEU A 82 5.38 5.13 5.73
CA LEU A 82 5.71 4.00 4.86
C LEU A 82 6.99 4.26 4.05
N GLU A 83 7.20 5.48 3.54
CA GLU A 83 8.39 5.87 2.77
C GLU A 83 9.67 5.85 3.60
N VAL A 84 9.63 6.38 4.83
CA VAL A 84 10.80 6.42 5.74
C VAL A 84 11.26 5.02 6.15
N HIS A 85 10.35 4.05 6.20
CA HIS A 85 10.68 2.66 6.52
C HIS A 85 11.01 1.81 5.29
N TRP A 86 10.90 2.36 4.07
CA TRP A 86 11.22 1.60 2.86
C TRP A 86 12.70 1.19 2.86
N PRO A 87 13.03 -0.08 2.58
CA PRO A 87 14.41 -0.57 2.64
C PRO A 87 15.32 0.14 1.64
N GLU A 88 16.46 0.65 2.10
CA GLU A 88 17.39 1.44 1.27
C GLU A 88 18.08 0.61 0.19
N ASN A 89 18.28 -0.69 0.44
CA ASN A 89 19.07 -1.57 -0.43
C ASN A 89 18.23 -2.42 -1.40
N SER A 90 16.91 -2.47 -1.25
CA SER A 90 16.07 -3.27 -2.14
C SER A 90 16.06 -2.69 -3.56
N VAL A 91 16.32 -3.54 -4.54
CA VAL A 91 16.41 -3.18 -5.96
C VAL A 91 15.48 -3.98 -6.87
N GLU A 92 14.81 -4.99 -6.33
CA GLU A 92 13.90 -5.90 -7.05
C GLU A 92 12.74 -6.35 -6.15
N GLU A 93 11.72 -6.96 -6.75
CA GLU A 93 10.45 -7.33 -6.08
C GLU A 93 10.63 -8.48 -5.07
N ASP A 94 11.52 -9.39 -5.38
CA ASP A 94 11.82 -10.62 -4.66
C ASP A 94 12.90 -10.46 -3.58
N ASP A 95 13.29 -9.22 -3.29
CA ASP A 95 14.24 -8.86 -2.24
C ASP A 95 13.70 -9.20 -0.83
N ASP A 96 14.53 -9.86 -0.02
CA ASP A 96 14.15 -10.28 1.34
C ASP A 96 13.86 -9.09 2.28
N GLU A 97 14.57 -7.97 2.15
CA GLU A 97 14.33 -6.77 2.96
C GLU A 97 12.99 -6.14 2.58
N LEU A 98 12.63 -6.17 1.29
CA LEU A 98 11.32 -5.71 0.82
C LEU A 98 10.16 -6.60 1.31
N ASN A 99 10.35 -7.92 1.28
CA ASN A 99 9.38 -8.85 1.84
C ASN A 99 9.19 -8.64 3.35
N MET A 100 10.28 -8.43 4.09
CA MET A 100 10.22 -8.12 5.51
C MET A 100 9.51 -6.77 5.77
N TYR A 101 9.80 -5.75 4.96
CA TYR A 101 9.12 -4.46 5.03
C TYR A 101 7.60 -4.62 4.94
N PHE A 102 7.08 -5.35 3.95
CA PHE A 102 5.63 -5.55 3.82
C PHE A 102 5.01 -6.31 5.00
N TYR A 103 5.78 -7.16 5.67
CA TYR A 103 5.34 -7.88 6.86
C TYR A 103 5.33 -7.00 8.12
N GLU A 104 6.28 -6.07 8.25
CA GLU A 104 6.40 -5.19 9.42
C GLU A 104 5.51 -3.95 9.37
N MET A 105 5.11 -3.51 8.18
CA MET A 105 4.25 -2.33 8.03
C MET A 105 2.85 -2.56 8.60
N PRO A 106 2.18 -1.52 9.13
CA PRO A 106 0.81 -1.63 9.59
C PRO A 106 -0.11 -2.18 8.50
N ALA A 107 -1.05 -3.05 8.88
CA ALA A 107 -1.92 -3.69 7.89
C ALA A 107 -2.78 -2.67 7.14
N ILE A 108 -2.85 -2.84 5.83
CA ILE A 108 -3.80 -2.13 4.97
C ILE A 108 -5.21 -2.68 5.21
N LEU A 109 -6.19 -1.77 5.29
CA LEU A 109 -7.60 -2.08 5.47
C LEU A 109 -8.37 -1.56 4.27
N TRP A 110 -9.06 -2.45 3.56
CA TRP A 110 -9.84 -2.14 2.37
C TRP A 110 -11.28 -1.83 2.73
N LYS A 111 -11.87 -0.82 2.09
CA LYS A 111 -13.29 -0.54 2.21
C LYS A 111 -14.11 -1.56 1.43
N ASP A 112 -15.01 -2.26 2.11
CA ASP A 112 -15.96 -3.16 1.50
C ASP A 112 -17.19 -2.43 0.95
N GLU A 113 -18.11 -3.16 0.33
CA GLU A 113 -19.35 -2.62 -0.25
C GLU A 113 -20.30 -2.04 0.80
N SER A 114 -20.17 -2.45 2.07
CA SER A 114 -20.94 -1.90 3.19
C SER A 114 -20.35 -0.58 3.72
N GLY A 115 -19.15 -0.22 3.27
CA GLY A 115 -18.40 0.94 3.72
C GLY A 115 -17.54 0.68 4.96
N LYS A 116 -17.42 -0.58 5.39
CA LYS A 116 -16.55 -0.99 6.51
C LYS A 116 -15.14 -1.25 6.00
N TYR A 117 -14.14 -0.89 6.79
CA TYR A 117 -12.74 -1.23 6.51
C TYR A 117 -12.40 -2.61 7.07
N VAL A 118 -11.86 -3.48 6.23
CA VAL A 118 -11.47 -4.85 6.57
C VAL A 118 -10.03 -5.11 6.14
N GLY A 119 -9.25 -5.70 7.04
CA GLY A 119 -7.94 -6.25 6.70
C GLY A 119 -8.09 -7.54 5.90
N SER A 120 -7.01 -7.90 5.21
CA SER A 120 -6.85 -9.21 4.59
C SER A 120 -6.46 -10.29 5.59
#